data_AF-A0A3C1VD72-F1
#
_entry.id   AF-A0A3C1VD72-F1
#
_cell.length_a   1.000
_cell.length_b   1.000
_cell.length_c   1.000
_cell.angle_alpha   90.00
_cell.angle_beta   90.00
_cell.angle_gamma   90.00
#
_symmetry.space_group_name_H-M   'P 1'
#
loop_
_entity.id
_entity.type
_entity.pdbx_description
1 polymer ?
#
loop_
_entity_poly.entity_id
_entity_poly.type
_entity_poly.pdbx_seq_one_letter_code
_entity_poly.pdbx_strand_id
1 'polypeptide(L)' 'VDKEIAQAMGISVWTVHGHIKNIFKRLQVRTRTEAVIRYLEK' A
#
# COMPACT_ATOMS: atom_id res chain seq x y z
N VAL A 1 -0.69 -10.98 1.62
CA VAL A 1 -0.37 -9.56 1.86
C VAL A 1 -1.54 -8.78 2.44
N ASP A 2 -2.59 -8.41 1.68
CA ASP A 2 -3.61 -7.46 2.22
C ASP A 2 -4.38 -8.00 3.42
N LYS A 3 -4.66 -9.30 3.46
CA LYS A 3 -5.25 -9.99 4.62
C LYS A 3 -4.32 -9.99 5.83
N GLU A 4 -3.02 -10.18 5.61
CA GLU A 4 -2.01 -10.17 6.69
C GLU A 4 -1.82 -8.76 7.25
N ILE A 5 -1.77 -7.74 6.38
CA ILE A 5 -1.73 -6.33 6.77
C ILE A 5 -2.99 -5.97 7.56
N ALA A 6 -4.16 -6.37 7.06
CA ALA A 6 -5.44 -6.15 7.73
C ALA A 6 -5.45 -6.77 9.13
N GLN A 7 -4.98 -8.02 9.26
CA GLN A 7 -4.87 -8.71 10.54
C GLN A 7 -3.87 -8.04 11.49
N ALA A 8 -2.68 -7.68 10.99
CA ALA A 8 -1.63 -7.04 11.79
C ALA A 8 -2.03 -5.64 12.27
N MET A 9 -2.83 -4.91 11.49
CA MET A 9 -3.29 -3.56 11.81
C MET A 9 -4.67 -3.53 12.49
N GLY A 10 -5.37 -4.66 12.60
CA GLY A 10 -6.73 -4.73 13.17
C GLY A 10 -7.78 -3.97 12.35
N ILE A 11 -7.60 -3.86 11.02
CA ILE A 11 -8.50 -3.13 10.12
C ILE A 11 -9.08 -4.06 9.04
N SER A 12 -10.10 -3.60 8.32
CA SER A 12 -10.66 -4.38 7.22
C SER A 12 -9.73 -4.41 6.01
N VAL A 13 -9.80 -5.50 5.22
CA VAL A 13 -9.08 -5.60 3.93
C VAL A 13 -9.46 -4.47 2.98
N TRP A 14 -10.71 -4.00 3.02
CA TRP A 14 -11.16 -2.84 2.24
C TRP A 14 -10.42 -1.56 2.65
N THR A 15 -10.23 -1.35 3.96
CA THR A 15 -9.45 -0.22 4.49
C THR A 15 -8.01 -0.28 4.00
N VAL A 16 -7.38 -1.46 3.98
CA VAL A 16 -6.03 -1.66 3.41
C VAL A 16 -5.98 -1.25 1.94
N HIS A 17 -6.98 -1.64 1.12
CA HIS A 17 -7.04 -1.21 -0.29
C HIS A 17 -7.12 0.32 -0.43
N GLY A 18 -7.90 0.98 0.43
CA GLY A 18 -7.96 2.44 0.50
C GLY A 18 -6.61 3.08 0.83
N HIS A 19 -5.89 2.54 1.81
CA HIS A 19 -4.55 3.01 2.16
C HIS A 19 -3.57 2.84 0.99
N ILE A 20 -3.54 1.66 0.36
CA ILE A 20 -2.66 1.39 -0.79
C ILE A 20 -2.95 2.34 -1.95
N LYS A 21 -4.23 2.57 -2.28
CA LYS A 21 -4.63 3.51 -3.33
C LYS A 21 -4.15 4.94 -3.04
N ASN A 22 -4.24 5.38 -1.78
CA ASN A 22 -3.74 6.69 -1.37
C ASN A 22 -2.21 6.78 -1.43
N ILE A 23 -1.50 5.72 -1.04
CA ILE A 23 -0.04 5.64 -1.17
C ILE A 23 0.36 5.75 -2.64
N PHE A 24 -0.28 4.99 -3.53
CA PHE A 24 0.01 5.05 -4.97
C PHE A 24 -0.23 6.43 -5.55
N LYS A 25 -1.35 7.07 -5.17
CA LYS A 25 -1.66 8.44 -5.58
C LYS A 25 -0.59 9.44 -5.12
N ARG A 26 -0.12 9.32 -3.87
CA ARG A 26 0.89 10.22 -3.29
C ARG A 26 2.28 10.02 -3.89
N LEU A 27 2.64 8.77 -4.18
CA LEU A 27 3.91 8.42 -4.80
C LEU A 27 3.90 8.54 -6.33
N GLN A 28 2.73 8.82 -6.93
CA GLN A 28 2.49 8.86 -8.37
C GLN A 28 2.90 7.56 -9.10
N VAL A 29 2.67 6.42 -8.45
CA VAL A 29 2.97 5.08 -9.00
C VAL A 29 1.68 4.32 -9.30
N ARG A 30 1.79 3.27 -10.11
CA ARG A 30 0.67 2.41 -10.52
C ARG A 30 0.74 1.01 -9.91
N THR A 31 1.93 0.55 -9.53
CA THR A 31 2.15 -0.81 -9.03
C THR A 31 2.81 -0.84 -7.66
N ARG A 32 2.65 -1.97 -6.95
CA ARG A 32 3.33 -2.20 -5.66
C ARG A 32 4.84 -2.21 -5.83
N THR A 33 5.34 -2.79 -6.91
CA THR A 33 6.77 -2.84 -7.22
C THR A 33 7.34 -1.44 -7.41
N GLU A 34 6.68 -0.59 -8.19
CA GLU A 34 7.07 0.81 -8.34
C GLU A 34 7.06 1.55 -7.00
N ALA A 35 6.04 1.33 -6.16
CA ALA A 35 5.96 1.93 -4.83
C ALA A 35 7.17 1.55 -3.95
N VAL A 36 7.60 0.28 -4.01
CA VAL A 36 8.76 -0.22 -3.26
C VAL A 36 10.06 0.34 -3.83
N ILE A 37 10.25 0.33 -5.14
CA ILE A 37 11.44 0.93 -5.80
C ILE A 37 11.55 2.40 -5.41
N ARG A 38 10.45 3.16 -5.53
CA ARG A 38 10.41 4.59 -5.19
C ARG A 38 10.74 4.86 -3.72
N TYR A 39 10.37 3.95 -2.81
CA TYR A 39 10.74 4.02 -1.40
C TYR A 39 12.23 3.74 -1.18
N LEU A 40 12.81 2.78 -1.90
CA LEU A 40 14.22 2.41 -1.80
C LEU A 40 15.18 3.41 -2.47
N GLU A 41 14.70 4.16 -3.47
CA GLU A 41 15.44 5.26 -4.11
C GLU A 41 15.56 6.52 -3.22
N LYS A 42 14.88 6.57 -2.07
CA LYS A 42 14.87 7.70 -1.15
C LYS A 42 15.77 7.45 0.05
#